data_AF-A0A7X3KC54-F1
#
_entry.id   AF-A0A7X3KC54-F1
#
_cell.length_a   1.000
_cell.length_b   1.000
_cell.length_c   1.000
_cell.angle_alpha   90.00
_cell.angle_beta   90.00
_cell.angle_gamma   90.00
#
_symmetry.space_group_name_H-M   'P 1'
#
loop_
_entity.id
_entity.type
_entity.pdbx_description
1 polymer ?
#
loop_
_entity_poly.entity_id
_entity_poly.type
_entity_poly.pdbx_seq_one_letter_code
_entity_poly.pdbx_strand_id
1 'polypeptide(L)'
;MKLEYNSKSLDYGQDGQPSRTKVLLTNLEGAAYPVFLPADVINDSDAELLEKALEVVYEENFPHRAENEKFNLIGEKMAKIDEAVDVANEAVAELRQTSEEAKIQMRKNEQRIDAAVAELTSLVLGAIFPGAEEVEVEE
;
A
#
# COMPACT_ATOMS: atom_id res chain seq x y z
N MET A 1 -7.27 10.88 -35.91
CA MET A 1 -8.58 11.47 -36.26
C MET A 1 -9.04 12.32 -35.07
N LYS A 2 -9.36 13.61 -35.26
CA LYS A 2 -9.89 14.49 -34.20
C LYS A 2 -11.41 14.58 -34.35
N LEU A 3 -12.14 13.99 -33.43
CA LEU A 3 -13.60 14.07 -33.36
C LEU A 3 -14.00 15.32 -32.57
N GLU A 4 -15.05 15.99 -33.04
CA GLU A 4 -15.62 17.19 -32.45
C GLU A 4 -17.12 17.01 -32.31
N TYR A 5 -17.70 17.65 -31.29
CA TYR A 5 -19.14 17.63 -31.07
C TYR A 5 -19.86 18.30 -32.24
N ASN A 6 -20.91 17.66 -32.73
CA ASN A 6 -21.77 18.21 -33.77
C ASN A 6 -23.18 18.51 -33.24
N SER A 7 -23.84 17.52 -32.66
CA SER A 7 -25.22 17.65 -32.19
C SER A 7 -25.60 16.57 -31.18
N LYS A 8 -26.68 16.81 -30.42
CA LYS A 8 -27.32 15.84 -29.53
C LYS A 8 -28.81 15.70 -29.83
N SER A 9 -29.34 14.51 -29.58
CA SER A 9 -30.77 14.20 -29.70
C SER A 9 -31.15 13.05 -28.76
N LEU A 10 -32.44 12.96 -28.42
CA LEU A 10 -32.99 11.79 -27.72
C LEU A 10 -33.49 10.77 -28.74
N ASP A 11 -33.07 9.53 -28.54
CA ASP A 11 -33.67 8.37 -29.20
C ASP A 11 -34.78 7.81 -28.31
N TYR A 12 -35.91 7.47 -28.92
CA TYR A 12 -37.10 6.97 -28.22
C TYR A 12 -37.28 5.47 -28.46
N GLY A 13 -37.65 4.75 -27.41
CA GLY A 13 -38.03 3.34 -27.49
C GLY A 13 -39.38 3.14 -28.18
N GLN A 14 -39.76 1.87 -28.38
CA GLN A 14 -41.07 1.52 -28.97
C GLN A 14 -42.26 1.92 -28.08
N ASP A 15 -42.03 2.12 -26.79
CA ASP A 15 -42.97 2.63 -25.80
C ASP A 15 -43.09 4.16 -25.79
N GLY A 16 -42.33 4.85 -26.65
CA GLY A 16 -42.30 6.31 -26.75
C GLY A 16 -41.52 6.98 -25.62
N GLN A 17 -40.82 6.23 -24.77
CA GLN A 17 -39.99 6.80 -23.71
C GLN A 17 -38.57 7.09 -24.20
N PRO A 18 -37.89 8.12 -23.67
CA PRO A 18 -36.48 8.36 -23.95
C PRO A 18 -35.63 7.15 -23.58
N SER A 19 -34.90 6.61 -24.55
CA SER A 19 -34.08 5.41 -24.38
C SER A 19 -32.60 5.74 -24.24
N ARG A 20 -32.08 6.66 -25.07
CA ARG A 20 -30.65 7.03 -25.10
C ARG A 20 -30.49 8.47 -25.59
N THR A 21 -29.38 9.09 -25.20
CA THR A 21 -28.90 10.33 -25.80
C THR A 21 -27.94 9.99 -26.94
N LYS A 22 -28.31 10.36 -28.17
CA LYS A 22 -27.44 10.23 -29.34
C LYS A 22 -26.61 11.49 -29.49
N VAL A 23 -25.30 11.35 -29.34
CA VAL A 23 -24.30 12.40 -29.61
C VAL A 23 -23.66 12.12 -30.95
N LEU A 24 -23.76 13.06 -31.89
CA LEU A 24 -23.08 12.96 -33.17
C LEU A 24 -21.71 13.63 -33.06
N LEU A 25 -20.65 12.85 -33.28
CA LEU A 25 -19.29 13.35 -33.40
C LEU A 25 -18.90 13.43 -34.88
N THR A 26 -18.22 14.50 -35.28
CA THR A 26 -17.75 14.69 -36.66
C THR A 26 -16.28 15.08 -36.72
N ASN A 27 -15.67 14.98 -37.89
CA ASN A 27 -14.35 15.55 -38.14
C ASN A 27 -14.32 16.34 -39.47
N LEU A 28 -13.20 17.03 -39.73
CA LEU A 28 -13.00 17.77 -40.98
C LEU A 28 -12.89 16.88 -42.23
N GLU A 29 -12.66 15.58 -42.06
CA GLU A 29 -12.52 14.61 -43.14
C GLU A 29 -13.88 13.99 -43.56
N GLY A 30 -14.98 14.42 -42.93
CA GLY A 30 -16.34 13.98 -43.26
C GLY A 30 -16.82 12.74 -42.50
N ALA A 31 -16.10 12.29 -41.48
CA ALA A 31 -16.57 11.24 -40.59
C ALA A 31 -17.79 11.72 -39.78
N ALA A 32 -18.77 10.83 -39.64
CA ALA A 32 -19.95 11.04 -38.81
C ALA A 32 -20.09 9.81 -37.90
N TYR A 33 -19.84 9.99 -36.62
CA TYR A 33 -19.75 8.93 -35.63
C TYR A 33 -20.82 9.12 -34.54
N PRO A 34 -21.96 8.41 -34.63
CA PRO A 34 -23.00 8.47 -33.61
C PRO A 34 -22.59 7.65 -32.37
N VAL A 35 -22.57 8.31 -31.22
CA VAL A 35 -22.33 7.69 -29.90
C VAL A 35 -23.63 7.71 -29.10
N PHE A 36 -23.95 6.60 -28.44
CA PHE A 36 -25.15 6.48 -27.64
C PHE A 36 -24.82 6.45 -26.15
N LEU A 37 -25.25 7.49 -25.44
CA LEU A 37 -25.10 7.65 -24.00
C LEU A 37 -26.44 7.38 -23.28
N PRO A 38 -26.44 7.26 -21.94
CA PRO A 38 -27.67 7.20 -21.15
C PRO A 38 -28.66 8.35 -21.45
N ALA A 39 -29.95 8.12 -21.25
CA ALA A 39 -30.99 9.10 -21.62
C ALA A 39 -31.00 10.35 -20.72
N ASP A 40 -30.55 10.21 -19.48
CA ASP A 40 -30.53 11.26 -18.46
C ASP A 40 -29.46 12.33 -18.70
N VAL A 41 -28.39 12.00 -19.41
CA VAL A 41 -27.31 12.96 -19.74
C VAL A 41 -27.67 13.95 -20.85
N ILE A 42 -28.88 13.91 -21.42
CA ILE A 42 -29.30 14.81 -22.51
C ILE A 42 -29.13 16.30 -22.15
N ASN A 43 -29.24 16.64 -20.87
CA ASN A 43 -29.15 18.01 -20.37
C ASN A 43 -27.71 18.46 -20.06
N ASP A 44 -26.74 17.55 -20.13
CA ASP A 44 -25.32 17.87 -19.94
C ASP A 44 -24.86 18.87 -21.02
N SER A 45 -23.81 19.62 -20.69
CA SER A 45 -23.21 20.55 -21.64
C SER A 45 -22.57 19.82 -22.82
N ASP A 46 -22.44 20.51 -23.95
CA ASP A 46 -21.81 19.93 -25.15
C ASP A 46 -20.37 19.45 -24.88
N ALA A 47 -19.66 20.11 -23.95
CA ALA A 47 -18.32 19.72 -23.54
C ALA A 47 -18.31 18.41 -22.74
N GLU A 48 -19.23 18.26 -21.78
CA GLU A 48 -19.38 17.02 -21.00
C GLU A 48 -19.83 15.85 -21.88
N LEU A 49 -20.75 16.10 -22.82
CA LEU A 49 -21.19 15.10 -23.78
C LEU A 49 -20.08 14.68 -24.74
N LEU A 50 -19.23 15.61 -25.17
CA LEU A 50 -18.05 15.30 -25.97
C LEU A 50 -17.10 14.39 -25.21
N GLU A 51 -16.78 14.71 -23.95
CA GLU A 51 -15.87 13.92 -23.12
C GLU A 51 -16.39 12.49 -22.96
N LYS A 52 -17.65 12.33 -22.53
CA LYS A 52 -18.30 11.02 -22.37
C LYS A 52 -18.35 10.25 -23.69
N ALA A 53 -18.65 10.91 -24.80
CA ALA A 53 -18.73 10.26 -26.10
C ALA A 53 -17.34 9.80 -26.59
N LEU A 54 -16.29 10.59 -26.35
CA LEU A 54 -14.91 10.21 -26.67
C LEU A 54 -14.42 9.05 -25.79
N GLU A 55 -14.85 8.97 -24.53
CA GLU A 55 -14.56 7.84 -23.65
C GLU A 55 -15.14 6.55 -24.22
N VAL A 56 -16.41 6.53 -24.64
CA VAL A 56 -17.02 5.37 -25.30
C VAL A 56 -16.26 4.97 -26.56
N VAL A 57 -15.93 5.95 -27.43
CA VAL A 57 -15.14 5.70 -28.65
C VAL A 57 -13.77 5.10 -28.29
N TYR A 58 -13.14 5.58 -27.22
CA TYR A 58 -11.86 5.08 -26.76
C TYR A 58 -11.95 3.64 -26.26
N GLU A 59 -12.95 3.32 -25.44
CA GLU A 59 -13.17 1.96 -24.93
C GLU A 59 -13.46 0.95 -26.06
N GLU A 60 -14.31 1.32 -27.03
CA GLU A 60 -14.66 0.45 -28.15
C GLU A 60 -13.48 0.19 -29.10
N ASN A 61 -12.61 1.18 -29.32
CA ASN A 61 -11.47 1.06 -30.24
C ASN A 61 -10.20 0.52 -29.57
N PHE A 62 -10.07 0.65 -28.25
CA PHE A 62 -8.93 0.17 -27.47
C PHE A 62 -9.38 -0.75 -26.34
N PRO A 63 -10.10 -1.86 -26.66
CA PRO A 63 -10.56 -2.80 -25.65
C PRO A 63 -9.37 -3.29 -24.83
N HIS A 64 -9.57 -3.36 -23.51
CA HIS A 64 -8.56 -3.72 -22.51
C HIS A 64 -7.43 -2.70 -22.28
N ARG A 65 -7.35 -1.55 -22.99
CA ARG A 65 -6.29 -0.57 -22.69
C ARG A 65 -6.54 0.17 -21.38
N ALA A 66 -7.77 0.65 -21.17
CA ALA A 66 -8.15 1.30 -19.91
C ALA A 66 -8.04 0.34 -18.71
N GLU A 67 -8.39 -0.94 -18.91
CA GLU A 67 -8.12 -2.01 -17.93
C GLU A 67 -6.62 -2.20 -17.74
N ASN A 68 -5.83 -2.40 -18.79
CA ASN A 68 -4.39 -2.64 -18.70
C ASN A 68 -3.66 -1.47 -18.03
N GLU A 69 -4.02 -0.22 -18.29
CA GLU A 69 -3.44 0.95 -17.62
C GLU A 69 -3.77 0.95 -16.13
N LYS A 70 -5.03 0.66 -15.75
CA LYS A 70 -5.44 0.52 -14.34
C LYS A 70 -4.72 -0.66 -13.66
N PHE A 71 -4.63 -1.81 -14.33
CA PHE A 71 -3.95 -3.00 -13.80
C PHE A 71 -2.44 -2.78 -13.65
N ASN A 72 -1.79 -2.13 -14.61
CA ASN A 72 -0.38 -1.78 -14.55
C ASN A 72 -0.11 -0.84 -13.37
N LEU A 73 -0.94 0.18 -13.16
CA LEU A 73 -0.82 1.08 -12.02
C LEU A 73 -0.98 0.34 -10.68
N ILE A 74 -1.91 -0.60 -10.60
CA ILE A 74 -2.10 -1.44 -9.40
C ILE A 74 -0.89 -2.35 -9.20
N GLY A 75 -0.38 -2.98 -10.26
CA GLY A 75 0.80 -3.84 -10.21
C GLY A 75 2.05 -3.09 -9.71
N GLU A 76 2.30 -1.89 -10.21
CA GLU A 76 3.40 -1.04 -9.73
C GLU A 76 3.26 -0.65 -8.26
N LYS A 77 2.03 -0.35 -7.80
CA LYS A 77 1.78 -0.06 -6.39
C LYS A 77 1.98 -1.29 -5.51
N MET A 78 1.56 -2.46 -5.96
CA MET A 78 1.76 -3.72 -5.23
C MET A 78 3.25 -4.05 -5.12
N ALA A 79 4.02 -3.93 -6.21
CA ALA A 79 5.46 -4.14 -6.17
C ALA A 79 6.18 -3.23 -5.14
N LYS A 80 5.77 -1.96 -5.05
CA LYS A 80 6.30 -1.03 -4.03
C LYS A 80 5.88 -1.39 -2.61
N ILE A 81 4.67 -1.93 -2.43
CA ILE A 81 4.21 -2.42 -1.12
C ILE A 81 5.02 -3.64 -0.72
N ASP A 82 5.23 -4.59 -1.63
CA ASP A 82 6.02 -5.79 -1.37
C ASP A 82 7.46 -5.43 -0.95
N GLU A 83 8.11 -4.51 -1.67
CA GLU A 83 9.44 -4.00 -1.30
C GLU A 83 9.45 -3.36 0.10
N ALA A 84 8.44 -2.54 0.41
CA ALA A 84 8.33 -1.91 1.72
C ALA A 84 8.09 -2.93 2.85
N VAL A 85 7.32 -4.00 2.57
CA VAL A 85 7.07 -5.10 3.50
C VAL A 85 8.35 -5.90 3.74
N ASP A 86 9.14 -6.17 2.71
CA ASP A 86 10.42 -6.86 2.83
C ASP A 86 11.40 -6.06 3.70
N VAL A 87 11.54 -4.75 3.45
CA VAL A 87 12.37 -3.85 4.28
C VAL A 87 11.88 -3.81 5.73
N ALA A 88 10.56 -3.75 5.95
CA ALA A 88 10.00 -3.76 7.29
C ALA A 88 10.27 -5.08 8.03
N ASN A 89 10.16 -6.21 7.32
CA ASN A 89 10.47 -7.53 7.89
C ASN A 89 11.94 -7.66 8.27
N GLU A 90 12.86 -7.16 7.44
CA GLU A 90 14.29 -7.13 7.72
C GLU A 90 14.59 -6.28 8.96
N ALA A 91 14.05 -5.05 9.03
CA ALA A 91 14.21 -4.18 10.19
C ALA A 91 13.66 -4.80 11.48
N VAL A 92 12.52 -5.49 11.41
CA VAL A 92 11.95 -6.23 12.56
C VAL A 92 12.85 -7.40 12.97
N ALA A 93 13.47 -8.10 12.02
CA ALA A 93 14.41 -9.17 12.31
C ALA A 93 15.67 -8.64 13.02
N GLU A 94 16.25 -7.55 12.53
CA GLU A 94 17.40 -6.88 13.16
C GLU A 94 17.07 -6.37 14.57
N LEU A 95 15.90 -5.74 14.75
CA LEU A 95 15.44 -5.29 16.07
C LEU A 95 15.27 -6.46 17.05
N ARG A 96 14.80 -7.62 16.59
CA ARG A 96 14.70 -8.82 17.43
C ARG A 96 16.09 -9.34 17.81
N GLN A 97 17.03 -9.40 16.87
CA GLN A 97 18.40 -9.84 17.14
C GLN A 97 19.09 -8.93 18.15
N THR A 98 19.08 -7.62 17.91
CA THR A 98 19.67 -6.63 18.81
C THR A 98 19.01 -6.64 20.19
N SER A 99 17.69 -6.84 20.28
CA SER A 99 16.99 -6.99 21.56
C SER A 99 17.43 -8.24 22.32
N GLU A 100 17.58 -9.38 21.65
CA GLU A 100 18.08 -10.61 22.29
C GLU A 100 19.54 -10.47 22.74
N GLU A 101 20.41 -9.88 21.92
CA GLU A 101 21.79 -9.58 22.29
C GLU A 101 21.86 -8.68 23.53
N ALA A 102 21.04 -7.62 23.57
CA ALA A 102 20.95 -6.73 24.72
C ALA A 102 20.50 -7.47 25.99
N LYS A 103 19.50 -8.36 25.91
CA LYS A 103 19.08 -9.20 27.05
C LYS A 103 20.18 -10.14 27.53
N ILE A 104 20.93 -10.74 26.61
CA ILE A 104 22.06 -11.61 26.96
C ILE A 104 23.15 -10.80 27.66
N GLN A 105 23.47 -9.61 27.15
CA GLN A 105 24.48 -8.74 27.75
C GLN A 105 24.06 -8.25 29.14
N MET A 106 22.80 -7.88 29.33
CA MET A 106 22.26 -7.51 30.65
C MET A 106 22.41 -8.65 31.66
N ARG A 107 22.05 -9.89 31.29
CA ARG A 107 22.24 -11.06 32.16
C ARG A 107 23.70 -11.30 32.54
N LYS A 108 24.63 -11.13 31.58
CA LYS A 108 26.07 -11.23 31.87
C LYS A 108 26.54 -10.14 32.83
N ASN A 109 26.04 -8.92 32.69
CA ASN A 109 26.39 -7.82 33.58
C ASN A 109 25.86 -8.06 35.00
N GLU A 110 24.63 -8.56 35.15
CA GLU A 110 24.04 -8.96 36.43
C GLU A 110 24.90 -10.01 37.13
N GLN A 111 25.27 -11.10 36.43
CA GLN A 111 26.16 -12.14 36.96
C GLN A 111 27.52 -11.59 37.42
N ARG A 112 28.09 -10.63 36.68
CA ARG A 112 29.36 -9.99 37.06
C ARG A 112 29.21 -9.11 38.30
N ILE A 113 28.08 -8.43 38.46
CA ILE A 113 27.78 -7.64 39.65
C ILE A 113 27.63 -8.58 40.85
N ASP A 114 26.86 -9.65 40.73
CA ASP A 114 26.66 -10.62 41.80
C ASP A 114 27.98 -11.24 42.26
N ALA A 115 28.85 -11.62 41.31
CA ALA A 115 30.19 -12.13 41.61
C ALA A 115 31.04 -11.10 42.36
N ALA A 116 31.08 -9.84 41.90
CA ALA A 116 31.85 -8.78 42.56
C ALA A 116 31.31 -8.47 43.97
N VAL A 117 29.99 -8.51 44.17
CA VAL A 117 29.36 -8.34 45.48
C VAL A 117 29.74 -9.49 46.43
N ALA A 118 29.74 -10.74 45.94
CA ALA A 118 30.17 -11.90 46.72
C ALA A 118 31.64 -11.79 47.15
N GLU A 119 32.54 -11.43 46.22
CA GLU A 119 33.96 -11.21 46.51
C GLU A 119 34.16 -10.12 47.56
N LEU A 120 33.52 -8.95 47.40
CA LEU A 120 33.59 -7.86 48.38
C LEU A 120 33.07 -8.28 49.76
N THR A 121 31.99 -9.06 49.80
CA THR A 121 31.41 -9.56 51.06
C THR A 121 32.40 -10.48 51.78
N SER A 122 33.05 -11.40 51.06
CA SER A 122 34.08 -12.27 51.63
C SER A 122 35.28 -11.49 52.17
N LEU A 123 35.74 -10.47 51.42
CA LEU A 123 36.86 -9.62 51.83
C LEU A 123 36.54 -8.82 53.10
N VAL A 124 35.35 -8.24 53.18
CA VAL A 124 34.89 -7.49 54.36
C VAL A 124 34.76 -8.43 55.56
N LEU A 125 34.20 -9.62 55.37
CA LEU A 125 34.05 -10.59 56.46
C LEU A 125 35.42 -11.06 56.99
N GLY A 126 36.38 -11.34 56.11
CA GLY A 126 37.75 -11.70 56.49
C GLY A 126 38.51 -10.55 57.18
N ALA A 127 38.22 -9.30 56.85
CA ALA A 127 38.81 -8.13 57.51
C ALA A 127 38.22 -7.86 58.90
N ILE A 128 36.92 -8.11 59.10
CA ILE A 128 36.24 -7.94 60.40
C ILE A 128 36.55 -9.11 61.35
N PHE A 129 36.72 -10.33 60.80
CA PHE A 129 37.03 -11.54 61.54
C PHE A 129 38.35 -12.17 61.06
N PRO A 130 39.51 -11.59 61.38
CA PRO A 130 40.80 -12.17 61.00
C PRO A 130 41.01 -13.48 61.77
N GLY A 131 40.79 -14.63 61.12
CA GLY A 131 41.07 -15.97 61.67
C GLY A 131 39.91 -16.96 61.76
N ALA A 132 38.76 -16.71 61.11
CA ALA A 132 37.76 -17.77 60.91
C ALA A 132 38.21 -18.69 59.75
N GLU A 133 39.20 -19.55 60.02
CA GLU A 133 39.50 -20.72 59.17
C GLU A 133 38.30 -21.69 59.19
N GLU A 134 38.12 -22.38 58.07
CA GLU A 134 37.07 -23.36 57.83
C GLU A 134 36.93 -24.33 59.01
N VAL A 135 35.76 -24.35 59.64
CA VAL A 135 35.38 -25.48 60.49
C VAL A 135 35.10 -26.65 59.54
N GLU A 136 36.12 -27.48 59.31
CA GLU A 136 35.93 -28.85 58.81
C GLU A 136 34.93 -29.53 59.75
N VAL A 137 33.76 -29.86 59.21
CA VAL A 137 32.77 -30.68 59.90
C VAL A 137 33.27 -32.13 59.78
N GLU A 138 34.08 -32.58 60.73
CA GLU A 138 34.31 -34.00 60.98
C GLU A 138 33.09 -34.62 61.68
N GLU A 139 32.58 -35.68 61.03
CA GLU A 139 31.59 -36.73 61.40
C GLU A 139 30.51 -36.47 62.48
#